data_AF-A0A2V7L2S3-F1
#
_entry.id   AF-A0A2V7L2S3-F1
#
_cell.length_a   1.000
_cell.length_b   1.000
_cell.length_c   1.000
_cell.angle_alpha   90.00
_cell.angle_beta   90.00
_cell.angle_gamma   90.00
#
_symmetry.space_group_name_H-M   'P 1'
#
loop_
_entity.id
_entity.type
_entity.pdbx_description
1 polymer ?
#
loop_
_entity_poly.entity_id
_entity_poly.type
_entity_poly.pdbx_seq_one_letter_code
_entity_poly.pdbx_strand_id
1 'polypeptide(L)'
;MSLARSLLLRASRSSWLARQLSERAFCRRAVRRFMPGEDLGAALVASADLAREGIGSVLTQLGEQVTSRDEAAGVRDHYLRVIEEIRRRQVPAEISVKLTHLGLDLNPKACLQDLLALAARAGAAGSFLWIDMEESRYVDATLELFQAVRAAHASVGVCLQAYLRRTPADLEALLPLAPAIRLVKGAYNESPDVALPKKRDVD
;
A
#
# COMPACT_ATOMS: atom_id res chain seq x y z
N MET A 1 8.01 -5.68 -24.68
CA MET A 1 6.69 -5.90 -24.05
C MET A 1 5.71 -6.48 -25.06
N SER A 2 4.80 -7.38 -24.66
CA SER A 2 3.79 -7.97 -25.56
C SER A 2 2.72 -6.95 -25.97
N LEU A 3 2.25 -7.01 -27.23
CA LEU A 3 1.16 -6.18 -27.78
C LEU A 3 -0.12 -6.27 -26.95
N ALA A 4 -0.44 -7.45 -26.42
CA ALA A 4 -1.60 -7.66 -25.56
C ALA A 4 -1.52 -6.84 -24.26
N ARG A 5 -0.33 -6.79 -23.63
CA ARG A 5 -0.11 -5.98 -22.42
C ARG A 5 -0.27 -4.49 -22.70
N SER A 6 0.26 -4.01 -23.82
CA SER A 6 0.15 -2.60 -24.21
C SER A 6 -1.30 -2.18 -24.49
N LEU A 7 -2.10 -3.05 -25.14
CA LEU A 7 -3.52 -2.82 -25.37
C LEU A 7 -4.33 -2.80 -24.06
N LEU A 8 -4.07 -3.76 -23.17
CA LEU A 8 -4.72 -3.79 -21.85
C LEU A 8 -4.38 -2.55 -21.00
N LEU A 9 -3.11 -2.12 -21.00
CA LEU A 9 -2.69 -0.90 -20.30
C LEU A 9 -3.30 0.38 -20.88
N ARG A 10 -3.53 0.43 -22.19
CA ARG A 10 -4.26 1.54 -22.81
C ARG A 10 -5.73 1.51 -22.43
N ALA A 11 -6.36 0.33 -22.47
CA ALA A 11 -7.76 0.16 -22.11
C ALA A 11 -8.02 0.52 -20.64
N SER A 12 -7.12 0.16 -19.71
CA SER A 12 -7.25 0.47 -18.29
C SER A 12 -7.18 1.97 -17.96
N ARG A 13 -6.62 2.79 -18.86
CA ARG A 13 -6.55 4.26 -18.72
C ARG A 13 -7.81 4.98 -19.23
N SER A 14 -8.80 4.26 -19.76
CA SER A 14 -10.04 4.85 -20.27
C SER A 14 -11.14 4.80 -19.21
N SER A 15 -11.57 5.97 -18.73
CA SER A 15 -12.65 6.11 -17.75
C SER A 15 -14.01 5.61 -18.26
N TRP A 16 -14.26 5.73 -19.58
CA TRP A 16 -15.46 5.20 -20.22
C TRP A 16 -15.48 3.67 -20.20
N LEU A 17 -14.37 3.02 -20.58
CA LEU A 17 -14.26 1.55 -20.53
C LEU A 17 -14.32 1.04 -19.10
N ALA A 18 -13.65 1.70 -18.15
CA ALA A 18 -13.70 1.33 -16.74
C ALA A 18 -15.15 1.29 -16.21
N ARG A 19 -15.95 2.32 -16.52
CA ARG A 19 -17.36 2.42 -16.13
C ARG A 19 -18.25 1.37 -16.80
N GLN A 20 -18.13 1.22 -18.12
CA GLN A 20 -18.90 0.24 -18.90
C GLN A 20 -18.60 -1.20 -18.49
N LEU A 21 -17.35 -1.49 -18.08
CA LEU A 21 -16.94 -2.83 -17.68
C LEU A 21 -17.29 -3.12 -16.23
N SER A 22 -17.14 -2.18 -15.29
CA SER A 22 -17.51 -2.39 -13.87
C SER A 22 -19.01 -2.67 -13.68
N GLU A 23 -19.86 -2.15 -14.57
CA GLU A 23 -21.30 -2.37 -14.56
C GLU A 23 -21.74 -3.73 -15.13
N ARG A 24 -20.85 -4.51 -15.75
CA ARG A 24 -21.18 -5.84 -16.28
C ARG A 24 -21.00 -6.96 -15.25
N ALA A 25 -22.00 -7.83 -15.15
CA ALA A 25 -22.02 -8.92 -14.18
C ALA A 25 -20.83 -9.90 -14.32
N PHE A 26 -20.39 -10.19 -15.55
CA PHE A 26 -19.24 -11.06 -15.79
C PHE A 26 -17.92 -10.41 -15.32
N CYS A 27 -17.75 -9.10 -15.54
CA CYS A 27 -16.59 -8.35 -15.07
C CYS A 27 -16.57 -8.29 -13.54
N ARG A 28 -17.71 -7.97 -12.89
CA ARG A 28 -17.80 -8.01 -11.41
C ARG A 28 -17.45 -9.39 -10.86
N ARG A 29 -17.91 -10.46 -11.51
CA ARG A 29 -17.59 -11.84 -11.11
C ARG A 29 -16.10 -12.15 -11.27
N ALA A 30 -15.46 -11.67 -12.33
CA ALA A 30 -14.03 -11.84 -12.53
C ALA A 30 -13.19 -11.03 -11.52
N VAL A 31 -13.62 -9.80 -11.22
CA VAL A 31 -12.94 -8.88 -10.29
C VAL A 31 -13.10 -9.32 -8.83
N ARG A 32 -14.22 -9.96 -8.45
CA ARG A 32 -14.47 -10.44 -7.07
C ARG A 32 -13.37 -11.34 -6.51
N ARG A 33 -12.63 -12.05 -7.38
CA ARG A 33 -11.48 -12.87 -6.96
C ARG A 33 -10.30 -12.03 -6.46
N PHE A 34 -10.21 -10.77 -6.89
CA PHE A 34 -9.10 -9.85 -6.62
C PHE A 34 -9.49 -8.68 -5.73
N MET A 35 -10.77 -8.29 -5.74
CA MET A 35 -11.32 -7.19 -4.96
C MET A 35 -12.67 -7.62 -4.37
N PRO A 36 -12.77 -7.78 -3.04
CA PRO A 36 -13.96 -8.35 -2.39
C PRO A 36 -15.20 -7.46 -2.53
N GLY A 37 -15.02 -6.17 -2.78
CA GLY A 37 -16.06 -5.18 -3.07
C GLY A 37 -15.47 -3.78 -3.17
N GLU A 38 -16.33 -2.77 -3.31
CA GLU A 38 -15.93 -1.36 -3.47
C GLU A 38 -16.00 -0.56 -2.17
N ASP A 39 -16.53 -1.16 -1.09
CA ASP A 39 -16.67 -0.52 0.21
C ASP A 39 -15.93 -1.27 1.33
N LEU A 40 -15.70 -0.55 2.44
CA LEU A 40 -15.03 -1.08 3.62
C LEU A 40 -15.77 -2.28 4.24
N GLY A 41 -17.09 -2.29 4.20
CA GLY A 41 -17.90 -3.39 4.72
C GLY A 41 -17.59 -4.69 4.01
N ALA A 42 -17.54 -4.67 2.68
CA ALA A 42 -17.18 -5.82 1.85
C ALA A 42 -15.74 -6.31 2.14
N ALA A 43 -14.79 -5.39 2.28
CA ALA A 43 -13.40 -5.74 2.64
C ALA A 43 -13.31 -6.42 4.01
N LEU A 44 -14.07 -5.94 5.01
CA LEU A 44 -14.09 -6.51 6.35
C LEU A 44 -14.80 -7.88 6.39
N VAL A 45 -15.86 -8.08 5.61
CA VAL A 45 -16.52 -9.39 5.49
C VAL A 45 -15.54 -10.42 4.91
N ALA A 46 -14.88 -10.09 3.80
CA ALA A 46 -13.90 -10.98 3.19
C ALA A 46 -12.71 -11.25 4.12
N SER A 47 -12.26 -10.24 4.88
CA SER A 47 -11.19 -10.42 5.87
C SER A 47 -11.63 -11.35 7.00
N ALA A 48 -12.89 -11.27 7.45
CA ALA A 48 -13.44 -12.18 8.45
C ALA A 48 -13.60 -13.61 7.90
N ASP A 49 -13.92 -13.76 6.61
CA ASP A 49 -13.98 -15.07 5.95
C ASP A 49 -12.58 -15.72 5.92
N LEU A 50 -11.56 -14.98 5.48
CA LEU A 50 -10.16 -15.43 5.49
C LEU A 50 -9.66 -15.75 6.91
N ALA A 51 -10.07 -14.96 7.89
CA ALA A 51 -9.71 -15.19 9.29
C ALA A 51 -10.23 -16.53 9.82
N ARG A 52 -11.42 -17.00 9.37
CA ARG A 52 -11.95 -18.32 9.73
C ARG A 52 -11.10 -19.47 9.16
N GLU A 53 -10.33 -19.19 8.10
CA GLU A 53 -9.37 -20.10 7.50
C GLU A 53 -7.95 -19.94 8.10
N GLY A 54 -7.77 -19.10 9.12
CA GLY A 54 -6.48 -18.83 9.74
C GLY A 54 -5.59 -17.87 8.95
N ILE A 55 -6.15 -17.13 7.99
CA ILE A 55 -5.42 -16.21 7.11
C ILE A 55 -5.69 -14.75 7.55
N GLY A 56 -4.64 -14.04 7.96
CA GLY A 56 -4.70 -12.60 8.25
C GLY A 56 -4.83 -11.76 6.98
N SER A 57 -5.33 -10.54 7.11
CA SER A 57 -5.58 -9.65 5.97
C SER A 57 -4.83 -8.33 6.09
N VAL A 58 -4.41 -7.77 4.94
CA VAL A 58 -3.87 -6.41 4.85
C VAL A 58 -4.81 -5.62 3.95
N LEU A 59 -5.39 -4.55 4.48
CA LEU A 59 -6.33 -3.69 3.78
C LEU A 59 -5.60 -2.47 3.20
N THR A 60 -5.77 -2.26 1.91
CA THR A 60 -5.31 -1.06 1.21
C THR A 60 -6.48 -0.44 0.48
N GLN A 61 -6.64 0.87 0.62
CA GLN A 61 -7.54 1.63 -0.23
C GLN A 61 -6.91 1.72 -1.62
N LEU A 62 -7.70 1.41 -2.65
CA LEU A 62 -7.31 1.64 -4.04
C LEU A 62 -7.50 3.12 -4.36
N GLY A 63 -6.45 3.77 -4.81
CA GLY A 63 -6.43 5.18 -5.19
C GLY A 63 -5.11 5.54 -5.87
N GLU A 64 -5.14 6.61 -6.63
CA GLU A 64 -3.96 7.22 -7.24
C GLU A 64 -3.46 8.38 -6.36
N GLN A 65 -2.39 9.04 -6.81
CA GLN A 65 -1.84 10.22 -6.17
C GLN A 65 -2.91 11.30 -5.95
N VAL A 66 -3.03 11.79 -4.71
CA VAL A 66 -3.95 12.89 -4.39
C VAL A 66 -3.43 14.21 -4.95
N THR A 67 -4.37 15.08 -5.31
CA THR A 67 -4.09 16.39 -5.93
C THR A 67 -4.29 17.57 -4.98
N SER A 68 -4.91 17.34 -3.83
CA SER A 68 -5.12 18.35 -2.80
C SER A 68 -4.85 17.85 -1.39
N ARG A 69 -4.62 18.78 -0.45
CA ARG A 69 -4.45 18.43 0.97
C ARG A 69 -5.73 17.90 1.61
N ASP A 70 -6.88 18.33 1.12
CA ASP A 70 -8.17 17.87 1.63
C ASP A 70 -8.44 16.42 1.21
N GLU A 71 -8.04 16.05 -0.01
CA GLU A 71 -8.05 14.64 -0.46
C GLU A 71 -7.13 13.78 0.41
N ALA A 72 -5.89 14.23 0.66
CA ALA A 72 -4.93 13.54 1.53
C ALA A 72 -5.50 13.32 2.95
N ALA A 73 -6.11 14.36 3.52
CA ALA A 73 -6.77 14.28 4.82
C ALA A 73 -7.95 13.28 4.81
N GLY A 74 -8.72 13.26 3.71
CA GLY A 74 -9.78 12.27 3.50
C GLY A 74 -9.26 10.83 3.48
N VAL A 75 -8.09 10.58 2.86
CA VAL A 75 -7.42 9.28 2.86
C VAL A 75 -6.98 8.88 4.27
N ARG A 76 -6.37 9.80 5.03
CA ARG A 76 -6.05 9.54 6.45
C ARG A 76 -7.30 9.19 7.24
N ASP A 77 -8.35 9.99 7.13
CA ASP A 77 -9.59 9.81 7.89
C ASP A 77 -10.30 8.49 7.51
N HIS A 78 -10.18 8.07 6.25
CA HIS A 78 -10.58 6.73 5.82
C HIS A 78 -9.82 5.66 6.59
N TYR A 79 -8.48 5.67 6.60
CA TYR A 79 -7.68 4.65 7.31
C TYR A 79 -7.91 4.65 8.82
N LEU A 80 -8.11 5.83 9.45
CA LEU A 80 -8.49 5.89 10.87
C LEU A 80 -9.82 5.18 11.14
N ARG A 81 -10.79 5.31 10.24
CA ARG A 81 -12.06 4.57 10.30
C ARG A 81 -11.87 3.08 10.07
N VAL A 82 -10.99 2.69 9.14
CA VAL A 82 -10.67 1.27 8.89
C VAL A 82 -10.11 0.63 10.15
N ILE A 83 -9.11 1.24 10.79
CA ILE A 83 -8.50 0.72 12.03
C ILE A 83 -9.57 0.55 13.13
N GLU A 84 -10.45 1.53 13.29
CA GLU A 84 -11.52 1.45 14.29
C GLU A 84 -12.52 0.33 13.99
N GLU A 85 -12.89 0.13 12.73
CA GLU A 85 -13.80 -0.96 12.33
C GLU A 85 -13.15 -2.34 12.48
N ILE A 86 -11.86 -2.48 12.14
CA ILE A 86 -11.06 -3.69 12.39
C ILE A 86 -11.13 -4.04 13.88
N ARG A 87 -10.82 -3.06 14.75
CA ARG A 87 -10.85 -3.21 16.20
C ARG A 87 -12.23 -3.59 16.71
N ARG A 88 -13.27 -2.86 16.29
CA ARG A 88 -14.67 -3.07 16.70
C ARG A 88 -15.17 -4.47 16.34
N ARG A 89 -14.80 -4.97 15.17
CA ARG A 89 -15.22 -6.30 14.67
C ARG A 89 -14.26 -7.42 15.06
N GLN A 90 -13.15 -7.10 15.71
CA GLN A 90 -12.09 -8.04 16.09
C GLN A 90 -11.60 -8.88 14.90
N VAL A 91 -11.49 -8.25 13.73
CA VAL A 91 -10.98 -8.90 12.51
C VAL A 91 -9.45 -8.84 12.54
N PRO A 92 -8.72 -9.94 12.30
CA PRO A 92 -7.25 -9.95 12.25
C PRO A 92 -6.77 -9.31 10.93
N ALA A 93 -6.84 -7.98 10.89
CA ALA A 93 -6.46 -7.19 9.74
C ALA A 93 -5.55 -6.01 10.12
N GLU A 94 -4.71 -5.65 9.17
CA GLU A 94 -3.76 -4.54 9.23
C GLU A 94 -4.01 -3.60 8.05
N ILE A 95 -3.37 -2.43 8.04
CA ILE A 95 -3.49 -1.48 6.91
C ILE A 95 -2.15 -1.30 6.18
N SER A 96 -2.22 -1.12 4.85
CA SER A 96 -1.11 -0.68 4.00
C SER A 96 -1.44 0.66 3.39
N VAL A 97 -0.52 1.60 3.42
CA VAL A 97 -0.69 2.95 2.84
C VAL A 97 0.41 3.26 1.83
N LYS A 98 0.05 4.04 0.81
CA LYS A 98 0.99 4.68 -0.11
C LYS A 98 1.16 6.13 0.27
N LEU A 99 2.39 6.63 0.26
CA LEU A 99 2.69 7.98 0.73
C LEU A 99 2.20 9.03 -0.27
N THR A 100 2.22 8.73 -1.57
CA THR A 100 1.64 9.62 -2.59
C THR A 100 0.12 9.79 -2.40
N HIS A 101 -0.58 8.77 -1.92
CA HIS A 101 -2.02 8.84 -1.58
C HIS A 101 -2.27 9.60 -0.26
N LEU A 102 -1.25 9.70 0.60
CA LEU A 102 -1.23 10.57 1.79
C LEU A 102 -0.61 11.95 1.50
N GLY A 103 -0.43 12.32 0.23
CA GLY A 103 0.01 13.66 -0.17
C GLY A 103 1.50 13.93 0.01
N LEU A 104 2.36 12.91 -0.10
CA LEU A 104 3.83 13.07 -0.07
C LEU A 104 4.31 14.18 -1.02
N ASP A 105 3.83 14.17 -2.27
CA ASP A 105 4.22 15.16 -3.29
C ASP A 105 3.66 16.56 -3.05
N LEU A 106 2.62 16.68 -2.21
CA LEU A 106 2.00 17.98 -1.90
C LEU A 106 2.66 18.62 -0.69
N ASN A 107 2.85 17.85 0.38
CA ASN A 107 3.43 18.34 1.63
C ASN A 107 3.99 17.16 2.47
N PRO A 108 5.29 16.87 2.36
CA PRO A 108 5.93 15.79 3.12
C PRO A 108 5.78 15.91 4.64
N LYS A 109 5.75 17.14 5.18
CA LYS A 109 5.56 17.36 6.62
C LYS A 109 4.15 16.98 7.08
N ALA A 110 3.14 17.30 6.27
CA ALA A 110 1.77 16.88 6.54
C ALA A 110 1.61 15.37 6.40
N CYS A 111 2.21 14.78 5.37
CA CYS A 111 2.24 13.32 5.17
C CYS A 111 2.84 12.61 6.40
N LEU A 112 3.95 13.12 6.95
CA LEU A 112 4.55 12.61 8.19
C LEU A 112 3.58 12.72 9.40
N GLN A 113 2.90 13.85 9.56
CA GLN A 113 1.91 14.03 10.63
C GLN A 113 0.76 13.02 10.52
N ASP A 114 0.28 12.78 9.30
CA ASP A 114 -0.78 11.81 9.05
C ASP A 114 -0.29 10.37 9.31
N LEU A 115 0.93 10.02 8.91
CA LEU A 115 1.53 8.72 9.23
C LEU A 115 1.70 8.49 10.74
N LEU A 116 2.16 9.50 11.48
CA LEU A 116 2.28 9.42 12.94
C LEU A 116 0.91 9.17 13.58
N ALA A 117 -0.14 9.87 13.13
CA ALA A 117 -1.50 9.66 13.62
C ALA A 117 -2.01 8.25 13.33
N LEU A 118 -1.75 7.72 12.12
CA LEU A 118 -2.12 6.37 11.74
C LEU A 118 -1.36 5.31 12.54
N ALA A 119 -0.04 5.45 12.70
CA ALA A 119 0.78 4.53 13.47
C ALA A 119 0.39 4.49 14.95
N ALA A 120 0.14 5.67 15.55
CA ALA A 120 -0.35 5.78 16.92
C ALA A 120 -1.71 5.06 17.09
N ARG A 121 -2.63 5.27 16.14
CA ARG A 121 -3.95 4.64 16.18
C ARG A 121 -3.87 3.12 15.97
N ALA A 122 -3.04 2.66 15.03
CA ALA A 122 -2.82 1.24 14.79
C ALA A 122 -2.27 0.55 16.05
N GLY A 123 -1.24 1.13 16.68
CA GLY A 123 -0.68 0.61 17.93
C GLY A 123 -1.70 0.56 19.08
N ALA A 124 -2.49 1.62 19.28
CA ALA A 124 -3.55 1.65 20.29
C ALA A 124 -4.66 0.61 20.05
N ALA A 125 -4.88 0.22 18.79
CA ALA A 125 -5.86 -0.80 18.42
C ALA A 125 -5.28 -2.23 18.44
N GLY A 126 -3.98 -2.40 18.75
CA GLY A 126 -3.29 -3.70 18.64
C GLY A 126 -3.11 -4.18 17.19
N SER A 127 -3.14 -3.25 16.23
CA SER A 127 -2.93 -3.49 14.80
C SER A 127 -1.56 -2.95 14.36
N PHE A 128 -1.31 -2.99 13.06
CA PHE A 128 -0.02 -2.64 12.46
C PHE A 128 -0.21 -1.79 11.20
N LEU A 129 0.67 -0.79 11.02
CA LEU A 129 0.71 0.06 9.82
C LEU A 129 1.85 -0.39 8.89
N TRP A 130 1.53 -0.67 7.64
CA TRP A 130 2.52 -0.90 6.59
C TRP A 130 2.63 0.30 5.66
N ILE A 131 3.86 0.69 5.35
CA ILE A 131 4.17 1.67 4.32
C ILE A 131 4.59 0.93 3.04
N ASP A 132 3.79 1.07 1.99
CA ASP A 132 4.08 0.50 0.68
C ASP A 132 5.21 1.27 0.01
N MET A 133 6.11 0.54 -0.67
CA MET A 133 7.19 1.14 -1.44
C MET A 133 6.73 1.37 -2.88
N GLU A 134 6.80 2.63 -3.30
CA GLU A 134 6.37 3.10 -4.62
C GLU A 134 7.53 3.05 -5.64
N GLU A 135 7.49 3.86 -6.70
CA GLU A 135 8.60 3.96 -7.67
C GLU A 135 9.92 4.34 -7.01
N SER A 136 11.05 4.02 -7.67
CA SER A 136 12.39 4.24 -7.14
C SER A 136 12.67 5.68 -6.70
N ARG A 137 12.03 6.66 -7.35
CA ARG A 137 12.13 8.09 -7.02
C ARG A 137 11.57 8.45 -5.64
N TYR A 138 10.72 7.60 -5.06
CA TYR A 138 10.11 7.83 -3.74
C TYR A 138 10.82 7.09 -2.61
N VAL A 139 11.81 6.24 -2.91
CA VAL A 139 12.45 5.38 -1.90
C VAL A 139 13.06 6.22 -0.78
N ASP A 140 13.85 7.24 -1.10
CA ASP A 140 14.53 8.06 -0.08
C ASP A 140 13.53 8.74 0.85
N ALA A 141 12.53 9.42 0.28
CA ALA A 141 11.49 10.09 1.06
C ALA A 141 10.67 9.09 1.90
N THR A 142 10.40 7.91 1.37
CA THR A 142 9.68 6.85 2.07
C THR A 142 10.47 6.32 3.25
N LEU A 143 11.77 6.06 3.07
CA LEU A 143 12.63 5.57 4.14
C LEU A 143 12.88 6.65 5.21
N GLU A 144 12.98 7.93 4.83
CA GLU A 144 13.09 9.04 5.79
C GLU A 144 11.84 9.12 6.68
N LEU A 145 10.64 9.13 6.08
CA LEU A 145 9.39 9.17 6.82
C LEU A 145 9.20 7.91 7.68
N PHE A 146 9.53 6.73 7.15
CA PHE A 146 9.48 5.49 7.92
C PHE A 146 10.36 5.57 9.19
N GLN A 147 11.60 6.04 9.06
CA GLN A 147 12.51 6.16 10.20
C GLN A 147 11.97 7.13 11.26
N ALA A 148 11.43 8.28 10.84
CA ALA A 148 10.82 9.24 11.74
C ALA A 148 9.60 8.66 12.50
N VAL A 149 8.72 7.93 11.80
CA VAL A 149 7.55 7.28 12.42
C VAL A 149 7.99 6.14 13.34
N ARG A 150 8.96 5.33 12.92
CA ARG A 150 9.49 4.19 13.69
C ARG A 150 10.13 4.63 15.00
N ALA A 151 10.78 5.80 15.02
CA ALA A 151 11.34 6.38 16.23
C ALA A 151 10.27 6.73 17.27
N ALA A 152 9.04 7.02 16.85
CA ALA A 152 7.91 7.33 17.72
C ALA A 152 7.02 6.11 18.02
N HIS A 153 6.92 5.15 17.09
CA HIS A 153 5.97 4.04 17.15
C HIS A 153 6.57 2.73 16.64
N ALA A 154 6.45 1.66 17.44
CA ALA A 154 6.91 0.32 17.03
C ALA A 154 5.94 -0.40 16.06
N SER A 155 4.66 -0.02 16.04
CA SER A 155 3.60 -0.63 15.22
C SER A 155 3.60 -0.15 13.76
N VAL A 156 4.79 -0.07 13.16
CA VAL A 156 4.99 0.35 11.77
C VAL A 156 6.06 -0.49 11.09
N GLY A 157 5.84 -0.81 9.82
CA GLY A 157 6.78 -1.49 8.94
C GLY A 157 6.80 -0.87 7.55
N VAL A 158 7.81 -1.24 6.76
CA VAL A 158 8.02 -0.71 5.41
C VAL A 158 8.27 -1.84 4.42
N CYS A 159 7.85 -1.64 3.18
CA CYS A 159 8.17 -2.57 2.10
C CYS A 159 9.56 -2.26 1.53
N LEU A 160 10.30 -3.31 1.15
CA LEU A 160 11.52 -3.19 0.34
C LEU A 160 11.39 -4.04 -0.92
N GLN A 161 12.01 -3.59 -2.01
CA GLN A 161 11.84 -4.19 -3.33
C GLN A 161 13.14 -4.88 -3.77
N ALA A 162 13.15 -6.21 -3.79
CA ALA A 162 14.33 -7.04 -4.06
C ALA A 162 15.00 -6.72 -5.42
N TYR A 163 14.24 -6.26 -6.42
CA TYR A 163 14.80 -5.91 -7.72
C TYR A 163 15.63 -4.63 -7.75
N LEU A 164 15.61 -3.77 -6.72
CA LEU A 164 16.37 -2.52 -6.73
C LEU A 164 17.80 -2.78 -6.30
N ARG A 165 18.75 -2.24 -7.06
CA ARG A 165 20.19 -2.40 -6.76
C ARG A 165 20.57 -1.83 -5.39
N ARG A 166 19.85 -0.80 -4.92
CA ARG A 166 20.06 -0.11 -3.64
C ARG A 166 19.57 -0.89 -2.41
N THR A 167 18.65 -1.84 -2.58
CA THR A 167 17.94 -2.46 -1.45
C THR A 167 18.83 -3.17 -0.42
N PRO A 168 19.93 -3.85 -0.78
CA PRO A 168 20.84 -4.41 0.23
C PRO A 168 21.40 -3.34 1.19
N ALA A 169 21.84 -2.19 0.65
CA ALA A 169 22.36 -1.08 1.45
C ALA A 169 21.25 -0.40 2.28
N ASP A 170 20.06 -0.22 1.71
CA ASP A 170 18.90 0.32 2.44
C ASP A 170 18.53 -0.59 3.62
N LEU A 171 18.53 -1.92 3.43
CA LEU A 171 18.24 -2.87 4.50
C LEU A 171 19.28 -2.77 5.62
N GLU A 172 20.57 -2.77 5.29
CA GLU A 172 21.67 -2.62 6.27
C GLU A 172 21.52 -1.35 7.10
N ALA A 173 21.18 -0.22 6.45
CA ALA A 173 20.98 1.06 7.12
C ALA A 173 19.78 1.04 8.09
N LEU A 174 18.76 0.23 7.82
CA LEU A 174 17.56 0.13 8.66
C LEU A 174 17.71 -0.86 9.83
N LEU A 175 18.64 -1.82 9.77
CA LEU A 175 18.82 -2.86 10.81
C LEU A 175 18.90 -2.32 12.26
N PRO A 176 19.57 -1.20 12.56
CA PRO A 176 19.61 -0.64 13.92
C PRO A 176 18.24 -0.31 14.51
N LEU A 177 17.19 -0.16 13.68
CA LEU A 177 15.83 0.15 14.10
C LEU A 177 14.98 -1.10 14.41
N ALA A 178 15.55 -2.30 14.24
CA ALA A 178 14.86 -3.59 14.26
C ALA A 178 13.56 -3.56 13.43
N PRO A 179 13.64 -3.22 12.13
CA PRO A 179 12.48 -2.87 11.33
C PRO A 179 11.63 -4.10 11.02
N ALA A 180 10.31 -3.91 10.94
CA ALA A 180 9.45 -4.87 10.25
C ALA A 180 9.51 -4.59 8.74
N ILE A 181 9.99 -5.57 7.97
CA ILE A 181 10.17 -5.45 6.53
C ILE A 181 9.24 -6.42 5.80
N ARG A 182 8.46 -5.90 4.85
CA ARG A 182 7.77 -6.71 3.85
C ARG A 182 8.61 -6.72 2.58
N LEU A 183 9.26 -7.84 2.30
CA LEU A 183 10.07 -7.98 1.08
C LEU A 183 9.16 -8.36 -0.10
N VAL A 184 9.25 -7.59 -1.18
CA VAL A 184 8.55 -7.84 -2.44
C VAL A 184 9.54 -7.87 -3.60
N LYS A 185 9.16 -8.44 -4.74
CA LYS A 185 10.03 -8.39 -5.93
C LYS A 185 10.20 -6.97 -6.47
N GLY A 186 9.10 -6.22 -6.54
CA GLY A 186 9.01 -4.93 -7.22
C GLY A 186 7.93 -4.96 -8.31
N ALA A 187 7.12 -3.91 -8.39
CA ALA A 187 5.95 -3.85 -9.28
C ALA A 187 6.07 -2.81 -10.41
N TYR A 188 7.01 -1.86 -10.28
CA TYR A 188 7.17 -0.73 -11.19
C TYR A 188 8.14 -1.04 -12.33
N ASN A 189 7.95 -0.37 -13.46
CA ASN A 189 8.79 -0.56 -14.64
C ASN A 189 10.00 0.40 -14.60
N GLU A 190 11.06 -0.03 -13.92
CA GLU A 190 12.27 0.75 -13.68
C GLU A 190 13.36 0.55 -14.73
N SER A 191 14.27 1.52 -14.85
CA SER A 191 15.46 1.41 -15.70
C SER A 191 16.40 0.29 -15.23
N PRO A 192 17.11 -0.43 -16.14
CA PRO A 192 18.17 -1.38 -15.78
C PRO A 192 19.31 -0.78 -14.93
N ASP A 193 19.48 0.55 -14.94
CA ASP A 193 20.45 1.26 -14.11
C ASP A 193 20.04 1.28 -12.63
N VAL A 194 18.73 1.18 -12.37
CA VAL A 194 18.14 1.26 -11.04
C VAL A 194 17.72 -0.13 -10.53
N ALA A 195 17.20 -0.97 -11.42
CA ALA A 195 16.67 -2.29 -11.10
C ALA A 195 17.35 -3.41 -11.90
N LEU A 196 17.35 -4.61 -11.31
CA LEU A 196 17.85 -5.83 -11.93
C LEU A 196 16.91 -6.24 -13.08
N PRO A 197 17.39 -6.33 -14.33
CA PRO A 197 16.51 -6.57 -15.48
C PRO A 197 16.14 -8.04 -15.66
N LYS A 198 16.94 -8.97 -15.12
CA LYS A 198 16.73 -10.41 -15.29
C LYS A 198 15.98 -10.96 -14.09
N LYS A 199 14.88 -11.66 -14.35
CA LYS A 199 14.07 -12.32 -13.31
C LYS A 199 14.89 -13.21 -12.37
N ARG A 200 15.84 -13.97 -12.92
CA ARG A 200 16.71 -14.86 -12.13
C ARG A 200 17.61 -14.13 -11.13
N ASP A 201 17.89 -12.85 -11.36
CA ASP A 201 18.72 -12.04 -10.48
C ASP A 201 17.84 -11.38 -9.38
N VAL A 202 16.52 -11.31 -9.58
CA VAL A 202 15.52 -10.80 -8.62
C VAL A 202 15.00 -11.90 -7.69
N ASP A 203 14.87 -13.12 -8.21
CA ASP A 203 14.35 -14.31 -7.52
C ASP A 203 15.40 -14.94 -6.59
#